data_AF-A0A5S3Y3J6-F1
#
_entry.id   AF-A0A5S3Y3J6-F1
#
_cell.length_a   1.000
_cell.length_b   1.000
_cell.length_c   1.000
_cell.angle_alpha   90.00
_cell.angle_beta   90.00
_cell.angle_gamma   90.00
#
_symmetry.space_group_name_H-M   'P 1'
#
loop_
_entity.id
_entity.type
_entity.pdbx_description
1 polymer ?
#
loop_
_entity_poly.entity_id
_entity_poly.type
_entity_poly.pdbx_seq_one_letter_code
_entity_poly.pdbx_strand_id
1 'polypeptide(L)' 'GNSGKSPPNKTLTSIKQAVQTLIKDKYFDLNLLHLAEQLEENENITVKRETLRGWAHDIHYVKRAKRKRGKARKRRERM' A
#
# COMPACT_ATOMS: atom_id res chain seq x y z
N GLY A 1 -25.12 12.03 -6.46
CA GLY A 1 -23.68 11.72 -6.64
C GLY A 1 -22.97 11.82 -5.30
N ASN A 2 -22.01 10.94 -5.02
CA ASN A 2 -21.26 10.91 -3.75
C ASN A 2 -20.11 11.94 -3.71
N SER A 3 -20.38 13.18 -4.17
CA SER A 3 -19.37 14.24 -4.13
C SER A 3 -19.09 14.64 -2.68
N GLY A 4 -17.87 14.41 -2.20
CA GLY A 4 -17.40 14.81 -0.88
C GLY A 4 -17.60 13.80 0.28
N LYS A 5 -18.31 12.69 0.07
CA LYS A 5 -18.48 11.67 1.13
C LYS A 5 -17.35 10.67 1.11
N SER A 6 -16.75 10.41 2.28
CA SER A 6 -15.78 9.31 2.42
C SER A 6 -16.50 7.96 2.24
N PRO A 7 -15.87 6.99 1.54
CA PRO A 7 -16.44 5.65 1.41
C PRO A 7 -16.66 5.01 2.78
N PRO A 8 -17.72 4.21 2.97
CA PRO A 8 -18.00 3.53 4.25
C PRO A 8 -16.89 2.55 4.63
N ASN A 9 -16.18 1.99 3.64
CA ASN A 9 -15.09 1.03 3.84
C ASN A 9 -13.73 1.70 4.08
N LYS A 10 -13.69 3.03 4.25
CA LYS A 10 -12.43 3.75 4.46
C LYS A 10 -11.97 3.53 5.89
N THR A 11 -10.80 2.94 6.04
CA THR A 11 -10.14 2.80 7.34
C THR A 11 -9.87 4.17 7.96
N LEU A 12 -9.96 4.22 9.30
CA LEU A 12 -9.71 5.44 10.07
C LEU A 12 -8.30 5.98 9.80
N THR A 13 -8.20 7.29 9.60
CA THR A 13 -6.92 7.97 9.34
C THR A 13 -5.95 7.89 10.52
N SER A 14 -6.46 7.72 11.75
CA SER A 14 -5.65 7.52 12.96
C SER A 14 -4.83 6.24 12.90
N ILE A 15 -5.42 5.11 12.49
CA ILE A 15 -4.72 3.82 12.36
C ILE A 15 -3.63 3.92 11.30
N LYS A 16 -3.92 4.58 10.17
CA LYS A 16 -2.93 4.83 9.12
C LYS A 16 -1.71 5.58 9.66
N GLN A 17 -1.93 6.66 10.42
CA GLN A 17 -0.85 7.45 11.00
C GLN A 17 -0.03 6.64 12.01
N ALA A 18 -0.69 5.91 12.90
CA ALA A 18 -0.02 5.05 13.88
C ALA A 18 0.90 4.02 13.20
N VAL A 19 0.39 3.32 12.19
CA VAL A 19 1.19 2.34 11.43
C VAL A 19 2.35 3.02 10.69
N GLN A 20 2.14 4.21 10.12
CA GLN A 20 3.22 4.94 9.45
C GLN A 20 4.34 5.37 10.41
N THR A 21 4.01 5.73 11.64
CA THR A 21 5.00 6.05 12.69
C THR A 21 5.77 4.79 13.08
N LEU A 22 5.09 3.68 13.34
CA LEU A 22 5.72 2.40 13.69
C LEU A 22 6.69 1.90 12.61
N ILE A 23 6.33 2.06 11.32
CA ILE A 23 7.20 1.69 10.20
C ILE A 23 8.50 2.50 10.23
N LYS A 24 8.43 3.81 10.54
CA LYS A 24 9.60 4.68 10.55
C LYS A 24 10.49 4.44 11.77
N ASP A 25 9.90 4.20 12.93
CA ASP A 25 10.65 4.16 14.19
C ASP A 25 11.16 2.76 14.50
N LYS A 26 10.34 1.72 14.32
CA LYS A 26 10.59 0.37 14.83
C LYS A 26 10.86 -0.66 13.75
N TYR A 27 10.19 -0.55 12.60
CA TYR A 27 10.16 -1.61 11.58
C TYR A 27 10.81 -1.20 10.24
N PHE A 28 11.76 -0.27 10.27
CA PHE A 28 12.30 0.38 9.07
C PHE A 28 13.11 -0.54 8.13
N ASP A 29 13.53 -1.71 8.60
CA ASP A 29 14.28 -2.70 7.80
C ASP A 29 13.42 -3.89 7.36
N LEU A 30 12.15 -3.95 7.77
CA LEU A 30 11.31 -5.13 7.52
C LEU A 30 10.62 -5.10 6.15
N ASN A 31 10.59 -6.24 5.46
CA ASN A 31 9.79 -6.37 4.25
C ASN A 31 8.27 -6.30 4.58
N LEU A 32 7.44 -5.89 3.62
CA LEU A 32 5.98 -5.73 3.80
C LEU A 32 5.25 -6.96 4.33
N LEU A 33 5.71 -8.16 3.97
CA LEU A 33 5.12 -9.41 4.48
C LEU A 33 5.37 -9.53 5.98
N HIS A 34 6.64 -9.38 6.38
CA HIS A 34 7.05 -9.50 7.78
C HIS A 34 6.53 -8.34 8.63
N LEU A 35 6.42 -7.15 8.07
CA LEU A 35 5.74 -6.02 8.71
C LEU A 35 4.29 -6.36 9.06
N ALA A 36 3.56 -7.05 8.19
CA ALA A 36 2.18 -7.44 8.46
C ALA A 36 2.09 -8.43 9.63
N GLU A 37 2.98 -9.43 9.68
CA GLU A 37 3.09 -10.37 10.80
C GLU A 37 3.40 -9.63 12.11
N GLN A 38 4.39 -8.74 12.10
CA GLN A 38 4.79 -7.99 13.30
C GLN A 38 3.71 -7.03 13.80
N LEU A 39 2.90 -6.45 12.91
CA LEU A 39 1.75 -5.61 13.28
C LEU A 39 0.61 -6.43 13.90
N GLU A 40 0.41 -7.67 13.44
CA GLU A 40 -0.59 -8.57 13.99
C GLU A 40 -0.16 -9.13 15.35
N GLU A 41 1.10 -9.53 15.49
CA GLU A 41 1.63 -10.12 16.73
C GLU A 41 1.87 -9.10 17.86
N ASN A 42 2.47 -7.95 17.56
CA ASN A 42 2.88 -6.99 18.60
C ASN A 42 1.81 -5.94 18.90
N GLU A 43 1.07 -5.50 17.88
CA GLU A 43 0.18 -4.34 17.99
C GLU A 43 -1.30 -4.74 17.85
N ASN A 44 -1.59 -6.03 17.56
CA ASN A 44 -2.93 -6.56 17.27
C ASN A 44 -3.67 -5.80 16.14
N ILE A 45 -2.92 -5.24 15.19
CA ILE A 45 -3.46 -4.48 14.04
C ILE A 45 -3.53 -5.39 12.82
N THR A 46 -4.72 -5.92 12.52
CA THR A 46 -4.95 -6.72 11.30
C THR A 46 -5.30 -5.81 10.11
N VAL A 47 -4.35 -5.60 9.20
CA VAL A 47 -4.56 -4.81 7.98
C VAL A 47 -4.24 -5.65 6.75
N LYS A 48 -5.15 -5.62 5.76
CA LYS A 48 -4.93 -6.29 4.48
C LYS A 48 -3.64 -5.79 3.81
N ARG A 49 -2.88 -6.73 3.23
CA ARG A 49 -1.60 -6.45 2.56
C ARG A 49 -1.66 -5.29 1.56
N GLU A 50 -2.70 -5.21 0.73
CA GLU A 50 -2.83 -4.13 -0.26
C GLU A 50 -3.03 -2.75 0.38
N THR A 51 -3.74 -2.69 1.51
CA THR A 51 -3.92 -1.45 2.28
C THR A 51 -2.59 -1.03 2.91
N LEU A 52 -1.88 -1.96 3.54
CA LEU A 52 -0.57 -1.71 4.14
C LEU A 52 0.45 -1.26 3.10
N ARG A 53 0.45 -1.91 1.93
CA ARG A 53 1.28 -1.53 0.78
C ARG A 53 0.98 -0.09 0.33
N GLY A 54 -0.29 0.29 0.26
CA GLY A 54 -0.69 1.67 -0.04
C GLY A 54 -0.09 2.66 0.96
N TRP A 55 -0.26 2.40 2.26
CA TRP A 55 0.26 3.26 3.33
C TRP A 55 1.79 3.37 3.32
N ALA A 56 2.49 2.28 3.04
CA ALA A 56 3.95 2.25 2.90
C ALA A 56 4.42 3.04 1.66
N HIS A 57 3.67 3.02 0.56
CA HIS A 57 3.97 3.84 -0.63
C HIS A 57 3.76 5.34 -0.39
N ASP A 58 2.89 5.72 0.52
CA ASP A 58 2.65 7.12 0.88
C ASP A 58 3.82 7.72 1.68
N ILE A 59 4.55 6.90 2.43
CA ILE A 59 5.75 7.31 3.18
C ILE A 59 7.05 6.95 2.46
N HIS A 60 6.99 6.52 1.20
CA HIS A 60 8.13 6.09 0.39
C HIS A 60 8.97 4.95 0.99
N TYR A 61 8.35 4.13 1.85
CA TYR A 61 9.02 3.01 2.52
C TYR A 61 9.43 1.90 1.55
N VAL A 62 8.53 1.54 0.63
CA VAL A 62 8.82 0.53 -0.40
C VAL A 62 8.96 1.13 -1.79
N LYS A 63 9.85 0.54 -2.59
CA LYS A 63 10.05 0.96 -3.98
C LYS A 63 8.79 0.70 -4.81
N ARG A 64 8.41 1.68 -5.62
CA ARG A 64 7.37 1.51 -6.66
C ARG A 64 7.95 0.74 -7.83
N ALA A 65 7.17 -0.21 -8.35
CA ALA A 65 7.55 -0.92 -9.57
C ALA A 65 7.68 0.08 -10.73
N LYS A 66 8.82 0.06 -11.42
CA LYS A 66 9.07 0.94 -12.56
C LYS A 66 8.20 0.51 -13.74
N ARG A 67 7.34 1.42 -14.22
CA ARG A 67 6.55 1.17 -15.43
C ARG A 67 7.47 1.16 -16.65
N LYS A 68 7.43 0.07 -17.43
CA LYS A 68 8.11 -0.02 -18.73
C LYS A 68 7.34 0.76 -19.78
N ARG A 69 8.05 1.35 -20.75
CA ARG A 69 7.44 2.04 -21.89
C ARG A 69 6.55 1.05 -22.66
N GLY A 70 5.31 1.44 -22.93
CA GLY A 70 4.40 0.63 -23.74
C GLY A 70 4.95 0.49 -25.16
N LYS A 71 4.96 -0.74 -25.69
CA LYS A 71 5.23 -0.95 -27.11
C LYS A 71 4.01 -0.53 -27.92
N ALA A 72 4.22 0.20 -29.02
CA ALA A 72 3.14 0.56 -29.94
C ALA A 72 2.50 -0.73 -30.50
N ARG A 73 1.16 -0.79 -30.51
CA ARG A 73 0.42 -1.91 -31.13
C ARG A 73 0.46 -1.73 -32.64
N LYS A 74 1.09 -2.66 -33.37
CA LYS A 74 1.04 -2.71 -34.83
C LYS A 74 -0.12 -3.61 -35.28
N ARG A 75 -0.88 -3.18 -36.28
CA ARG A 75 -1.93 -4.01 -36.91
C ARG A 75 -1.24 -5.23 -37.55
N ARG A 76 -1.81 -6.43 -37.35
CA ARG A 76 -1.41 -7.63 -38.11
C ARG A 76 -2.13 -7.59 -39.45
N GLU A 77 -1.42 -7.89 -40.54
CA GLU A 77 -2.09 -8.20 -41.81
C GLU A 77 -3.05 -9.36 -41.61
N ARG A 78 -4.22 -9.26 -42.24
CA ARG A 78 -5.22 -10.32 -42.31
C ARG A 78 -5.23 -10.77 -43.76
N MET A 79 -4.87 -12.02 -44.00
CA MET A 79 -5.04 -12.70 -45.29
C MET A 79 -6.53 -12.84 -45.60
#